data_AF-A0A6P1TJW1-F1
#
_entry.id   AF-A0A6P1TJW1-F1
#
_cell.length_a   1.000
_cell.length_b   1.000
_cell.length_c   1.000
_cell.angle_alpha   90.00
_cell.angle_beta   90.00
_cell.angle_gamma   90.00
#
_symmetry.space_group_name_H-M   'P 1'
#
loop_
_entity.id
_entity.type
_entity.pdbx_description
1 polymer ?
#
loop_
_entity_poly.entity_id
_entity_poly.type
_entity_poly.pdbx_seq_one_letter_code
_entity_poly.pdbx_strand_id
1 'polypeptide(L)'
;MKKKLTFNMLHKFISKQVSKGRTLYSSNNFRLQIYGTSNPCTILISSYDRPMVKIQYDTYGIFTLFFQKRDIPNEIGYTGYRLHETDPIDKLLAKDILNNYPIAKEVYEYLITLLNEREDKQND
;
A
#
# COMPACT_ATOMS: atom_id res chain seq x y z
N MET A 1 13.82 16.74 -11.85
CA MET A 1 12.71 16.65 -10.87
C MET A 1 12.52 15.19 -10.49
N LYS A 2 12.57 14.82 -9.20
CA LYS A 2 12.17 13.47 -8.78
C LYS A 2 10.66 13.33 -9.01
N LYS A 3 10.24 12.29 -9.71
CA LYS A 3 8.83 11.98 -9.97
C LYS A 3 8.14 11.69 -8.63
N LYS A 4 7.02 12.37 -8.36
CA LYS A 4 6.26 12.14 -7.13
C LYS A 4 5.41 10.88 -7.29
N LEU A 5 5.64 9.88 -6.44
CA LEU A 5 4.85 8.64 -6.46
C LEU A 5 3.45 8.90 -5.89
N THR A 6 2.42 8.37 -6.57
CA THR A 6 1.01 8.56 -6.21
C THR A 6 0.30 7.23 -6.00
N PHE A 7 -0.85 7.24 -5.34
CA PHE A 7 -1.67 6.04 -5.15
C PHE A 7 -2.20 5.46 -6.47
N ASN A 8 -2.38 6.27 -7.52
CA ASN A 8 -2.69 5.80 -8.88
C ASN A 8 -1.54 4.95 -9.45
N MET A 9 -0.28 5.29 -9.15
CA MET A 9 0.85 4.44 -9.55
C MET A 9 0.82 3.08 -8.85
N LEU A 10 0.41 3.04 -7.58
CA LEU A 10 0.13 1.79 -6.86
C LEU A 10 -1.02 1.02 -7.52
N HIS A 11 -2.15 1.67 -7.83
CA HIS A 11 -3.26 1.03 -8.53
C HIS A 11 -2.81 0.40 -9.86
N LYS A 12 -2.12 1.16 -10.71
CA LYS A 12 -1.59 0.68 -12.00
C LYS A 12 -0.59 -0.45 -11.82
N PHE A 13 0.25 -0.37 -10.78
CA PHE A 13 1.17 -1.46 -10.42
C PHE A 13 0.38 -2.74 -10.17
N ILE A 14 -0.64 -2.68 -9.31
CA ILE A 14 -1.46 -3.81 -8.86
C ILE A 14 -2.29 -4.38 -10.00
N SER A 15 -2.97 -3.55 -10.79
CA SER A 15 -3.79 -4.00 -11.91
C SER A 15 -2.97 -4.72 -12.98
N LYS A 16 -1.76 -4.22 -13.30
CA LYS A 16 -0.82 -4.90 -14.23
C LYS A 16 -0.32 -6.25 -13.71
N GLN A 17 -0.33 -6.44 -12.41
CA GLN A 17 0.14 -7.66 -11.75
C GLN A 17 -0.95 -8.71 -11.68
N VAL A 18 -2.14 -8.29 -11.28
CA VAL A 18 -3.36 -9.08 -11.31
C VAL A 18 -3.64 -9.59 -12.72
N SER A 19 -3.48 -8.74 -13.75
CA SER A 19 -3.65 -9.16 -15.15
C SER A 19 -2.64 -10.23 -15.61
N LYS A 20 -1.54 -10.42 -14.86
CA LYS A 20 -0.54 -11.47 -15.07
C LYS A 20 -0.76 -12.69 -14.17
N GLY A 21 -1.88 -12.75 -13.45
CA GLY A 21 -2.19 -13.82 -12.49
C GLY A 21 -1.36 -13.77 -11.20
N ARG A 22 -0.71 -12.65 -10.91
CA ARG A 22 0.15 -12.51 -9.73
C ARG A 22 -0.56 -11.71 -8.64
N THR A 23 -0.84 -12.37 -7.52
CA THR A 23 -1.59 -11.81 -6.37
C THR A 23 -0.76 -11.74 -5.08
N LEU A 24 0.46 -12.25 -5.11
CA LEU A 24 1.37 -12.30 -3.96
C LEU A 24 2.73 -11.73 -4.35
N TYR A 25 3.23 -10.81 -3.54
CA TYR A 25 4.54 -10.20 -3.68
C TYR A 25 5.26 -10.34 -2.36
N SER A 26 6.47 -10.90 -2.39
CA SER A 26 7.34 -10.96 -1.23
C SER A 26 8.64 -10.27 -1.61
N SER A 27 9.03 -9.26 -0.85
CA SER A 27 10.34 -8.61 -0.98
C SER A 27 10.91 -8.39 0.42
N ASN A 28 12.10 -8.93 0.67
CA ASN A 28 12.71 -9.00 1.99
C ASN A 28 11.74 -9.61 3.03
N ASN A 29 11.49 -8.89 4.12
CA ASN A 29 10.59 -9.28 5.19
C ASN A 29 9.14 -8.82 4.99
N PHE A 30 8.85 -8.15 3.86
CA PHE A 30 7.53 -7.65 3.53
C PHE A 30 6.80 -8.56 2.56
N ARG A 31 5.49 -8.66 2.77
CA ARG A 31 4.56 -9.38 1.91
C ARG A 31 3.39 -8.48 1.56
N LEU A 32 3.06 -8.40 0.27
CA LEU A 32 1.85 -7.78 -0.24
C LEU A 32 0.97 -8.86 -0.86
N GLN A 33 -0.26 -8.96 -0.37
CA GLN A 33 -1.29 -9.91 -0.83
C GLN A 33 -2.47 -9.14 -1.39
N ILE A 34 -2.93 -9.53 -2.58
CA ILE A 34 -4.05 -8.90 -3.30
C ILE A 34 -5.27 -9.82 -3.22
N TYR A 35 -6.37 -9.28 -2.73
CA TYR A 35 -7.68 -9.92 -2.58
C TYR A 35 -8.72 -9.14 -3.40
N GLY A 36 -9.37 -9.82 -4.33
CA GLY A 36 -10.27 -9.17 -5.30
C GLY A 36 -9.50 -8.61 -6.49
N THR A 37 -9.70 -9.21 -7.66
CA THR A 37 -8.97 -8.93 -8.91
C THR A 37 -9.69 -7.94 -9.83
N SER A 38 -10.94 -7.59 -9.50
CA SER A 38 -11.77 -6.59 -10.17
C SER A 38 -12.18 -5.54 -9.16
N ASN A 39 -12.10 -4.27 -9.55
CA ASN A 39 -12.40 -3.13 -8.69
C ASN A 39 -13.79 -3.30 -8.01
N PRO A 40 -13.91 -3.27 -6.67
CA PRO A 40 -12.92 -2.86 -5.66
C PRO A 40 -11.81 -3.89 -5.37
N CYS A 41 -10.60 -3.39 -5.14
CA CYS A 41 -9.42 -4.20 -4.80
C CYS A 41 -9.06 -4.06 -3.32
N THR A 42 -8.75 -5.17 -2.64
CA THR A 42 -8.21 -5.16 -1.28
C THR A 42 -6.77 -5.65 -1.30
N ILE A 43 -5.89 -4.98 -0.58
CA ILE A 43 -4.48 -5.31 -0.47
C ILE A 43 -4.15 -5.43 1.02
N LEU A 44 -3.44 -6.49 1.42
CA LEU A 44 -2.85 -6.61 2.73
C LEU A 44 -1.33 -6.50 2.61
N ILE A 45 -0.74 -5.61 3.40
CA ILE A 45 0.71 -5.51 3.54
C ILE A 45 1.07 -6.01 4.94
N SER A 46 2.03 -6.92 4.99
CA SER A 46 2.54 -7.55 6.20
C SER A 46 4.06 -7.47 6.26
N SER A 47 4.62 -7.45 7.46
CA SER A 47 6.06 -7.54 7.72
C SER A 47 6.32 -8.62 8.77
N TYR A 48 7.25 -9.55 8.53
CA TYR A 48 7.52 -10.71 9.39
C TYR A 48 6.22 -11.47 9.76
N ASP A 49 5.36 -11.72 8.76
CA ASP A 49 4.02 -12.32 8.91
C ASP A 49 3.04 -11.57 9.84
N ARG A 50 3.35 -10.34 10.24
CA ARG A 50 2.45 -9.45 11.00
C ARG A 50 1.75 -8.46 10.07
N PRO A 51 0.41 -8.32 10.15
CA PRO A 51 -0.32 -7.39 9.30
C PRO A 51 -0.01 -5.94 9.70
N MET A 52 0.38 -5.12 8.72
CA MET A 52 0.72 -3.70 8.95
C MET A 52 -0.40 -2.78 8.51
N VAL A 53 -0.92 -3.01 7.31
CA VAL A 53 -2.00 -2.20 6.74
C VAL A 53 -2.84 -3.05 5.79
N LYS A 54 -4.17 -2.89 5.88
CA LYS A 54 -5.10 -3.30 4.85
C LYS A 54 -5.49 -2.06 4.05
N ILE A 55 -5.35 -2.12 2.74
CA ILE A 55 -5.68 -1.05 1.81
C ILE A 55 -6.89 -1.50 0.99
N GLN A 56 -7.95 -0.70 0.97
CA GLN A 56 -9.10 -0.93 0.10
C GLN A 56 -9.16 0.17 -0.93
N TYR A 57 -9.26 -0.20 -2.20
CA TYR A 57 -9.45 0.72 -3.31
C TYR A 57 -10.85 0.53 -3.88
N ASP A 58 -11.62 1.61 -3.93
CA ASP A 58 -13.00 1.60 -4.40
C ASP A 58 -13.14 2.04 -5.86
N THR A 59 -14.36 1.99 -6.37
CA THR A 59 -14.70 2.37 -7.75
C THR A 59 -14.64 3.88 -8.00
N TYR A 60 -14.50 4.70 -6.94
CA TYR A 60 -14.47 6.17 -7.01
C TYR A 60 -13.05 6.73 -6.96
N GLY A 61 -12.01 5.88 -7.03
CA GLY A 61 -10.64 6.35 -6.97
C GLY A 61 -10.14 6.58 -5.54
N ILE A 62 -10.83 6.08 -4.51
CA ILE A 62 -10.46 6.29 -3.11
C ILE A 62 -9.76 5.08 -2.54
N PHE A 63 -8.62 5.34 -1.91
CA PHE A 63 -7.87 4.41 -1.09
C PHE A 63 -8.25 4.61 0.39
N THR A 64 -8.74 3.56 1.04
CA THR A 64 -8.96 3.54 2.48
C THR A 64 -7.92 2.63 3.14
N LEU A 65 -7.08 3.19 3.99
CA LEU A 65 -5.99 2.51 4.66
C LEU A 65 -6.35 2.24 6.12
N PHE A 66 -6.40 0.97 6.48
CA PHE A 66 -6.64 0.49 7.83
C PHE A 66 -5.32 -0.02 8.41
N PHE A 67 -4.72 0.74 9.31
CA PHE A 67 -3.45 0.36 9.93
C PHE A 67 -3.66 -0.63 11.08
N GLN A 68 -2.61 -1.38 11.38
CA GLN A 68 -2.50 -2.21 12.58
C GLN A 68 -2.87 -1.42 13.85
N LYS A 69 -3.60 -2.06 14.77
CA LYS A 69 -3.88 -1.49 16.09
C LYS A 69 -2.59 -1.43 16.92
N ARG A 70 -2.33 -0.28 17.56
CA ARG A 70 -1.15 -0.08 18.41
C ARG A 70 -1.04 -1.09 19.55
N ASP A 71 -2.17 -1.44 20.15
CA ASP A 71 -2.20 -2.28 21.35
C ASP A 71 -2.42 -3.78 21.04
N ILE A 72 -2.77 -4.11 19.78
CA ILE A 72 -3.05 -5.49 19.34
C ILE A 72 -2.28 -5.74 18.03
N PRO A 73 -1.00 -6.16 18.11
CA PRO A 73 -0.09 -6.21 16.95
C PRO A 73 -0.51 -7.15 15.81
N ASN A 74 -1.44 -8.07 16.02
CA ASN A 74 -1.89 -8.98 14.97
C ASN A 74 -3.25 -8.58 14.38
N GLU A 75 -3.79 -7.42 14.76
CA GLU A 75 -5.11 -6.97 14.34
C GLU A 75 -5.05 -5.66 13.56
N ILE A 76 -5.74 -5.62 12.42
CA ILE A 76 -5.96 -4.40 11.65
C ILE A 76 -7.09 -3.60 12.30
N GLY A 77 -6.87 -2.29 12.47
CA GLY A 77 -7.90 -1.37 12.98
C GLY A 77 -9.09 -1.23 12.04
N TYR A 78 -10.19 -0.70 12.57
CA TYR A 78 -11.43 -0.48 11.81
C TYR A 78 -11.58 0.96 11.32
N THR A 79 -10.79 1.90 11.86
CA THR A 79 -10.80 3.30 11.45
C THR A 79 -9.83 3.47 10.29
N GLY A 80 -10.38 3.75 9.10
CA GLY A 80 -9.61 3.90 7.87
C GLY A 80 -9.26 5.35 7.57
N TYR A 81 -8.04 5.59 7.08
CA TYR A 81 -7.62 6.88 6.54
C TYR A 81 -7.87 6.91 5.03
N ARG A 82 -8.55 7.95 4.54
CA ARG A 82 -8.97 8.04 3.13
C ARG A 82 -8.04 8.95 2.33
N LEU A 83 -7.57 8.45 1.19
CA LEU A 83 -6.65 9.12 0.27
C LEU A 83 -7.20 8.99 -1.15
N HIS A 84 -7.12 10.06 -1.94
CA HIS A 84 -7.51 10.00 -3.35
C HIS A 84 -6.37 9.36 -4.17
N GLU A 85 -6.66 8.69 -5.29
CA GLU A 85 -5.63 8.06 -6.13
C GLU A 85 -4.59 9.06 -6.67
N THR A 86 -4.97 10.33 -6.82
CA THR A 86 -4.07 11.42 -7.23
C THR A 86 -3.19 11.93 -6.09
N ASP A 87 -3.45 11.52 -4.85
CA ASP A 87 -2.64 11.92 -3.71
C ASP A 87 -1.24 11.29 -3.78
N PRO A 88 -0.22 12.03 -3.32
CA PRO A 88 1.11 11.48 -3.19
C PRO A 88 1.19 10.47 -2.05
N ILE A 89 2.00 9.43 -2.23
CA ILE A 89 2.25 8.41 -1.20
C ILE A 89 2.91 9.06 0.04
N ASP A 90 3.65 10.15 -0.13
CA ASP A 90 4.24 10.95 0.97
C ASP A 90 3.20 11.44 1.99
N LYS A 91 1.90 11.48 1.67
CA LYS A 91 0.86 11.80 2.66
C LYS A 91 0.88 10.84 3.85
N LEU A 92 1.37 9.60 3.69
CA LEU A 92 1.58 8.65 4.79
C LEU A 92 2.54 9.17 5.87
N LEU A 93 3.41 10.11 5.52
CA LEU A 93 4.36 10.76 6.43
C LEU A 93 3.79 12.02 7.11
N ALA A 94 2.52 12.34 6.87
CA ALA A 94 1.87 13.46 7.54
C ALA A 94 1.82 13.22 9.06
N LYS A 95 2.03 14.30 9.83
CA LYS A 95 2.18 14.24 11.30
C LYS A 95 0.95 13.64 11.99
N ASP A 96 -0.25 13.96 11.50
CA ASP A 96 -1.52 13.42 12.00
C ASP A 96 -1.60 11.90 11.81
N ILE A 97 -1.15 11.38 10.67
CA ILE A 97 -1.10 9.93 10.42
C ILE A 97 -0.06 9.28 11.32
N LEU A 98 1.18 9.79 11.33
CA LEU A 98 2.28 9.17 12.08
C LEU A 98 2.06 9.19 13.60
N ASN A 99 1.40 10.21 14.13
CA ASN A 99 1.06 10.26 15.56
C ASN A 99 0.06 9.17 15.96
N ASN A 100 -0.88 8.83 15.08
CA ASN A 100 -1.88 7.80 15.33
C ASN A 100 -1.39 6.39 14.92
N TYR A 101 -0.58 6.32 13.87
CA TYR A 101 -0.12 5.10 13.22
C TYR A 101 1.37 5.20 12.85
N PRO A 102 2.30 5.02 13.82
CA PRO A 102 3.74 5.10 13.56
C PRO A 102 4.23 4.15 12.45
N ILE A 103 3.55 3.00 12.30
CA ILE A 103 3.81 1.98 11.28
C ILE A 103 3.60 2.50 9.84
N ALA A 104 2.90 3.62 9.65
CA ALA A 104 2.70 4.22 8.32
C ALA A 104 4.02 4.62 7.65
N LYS A 105 5.07 4.92 8.44
CA LYS A 105 6.41 5.18 7.91
C LYS A 105 7.01 3.95 7.22
N GLU A 106 6.92 2.79 7.87
CA GLU A 106 7.42 1.52 7.29
C GLU A 106 6.60 1.11 6.06
N VAL A 107 5.28 1.30 6.11
CA VAL A 107 4.40 1.10 4.94
C VAL A 107 4.80 2.01 3.78
N TYR A 108 5.06 3.29 4.05
CA TYR A 108 5.56 4.24 3.06
C TYR A 108 6.86 3.74 2.42
N GLU A 109 7.87 3.40 3.23
CA GLU A 109 9.17 2.93 2.73
C GLU A 109 9.03 1.68 1.85
N TYR A 110 8.17 0.74 2.24
CA TYR A 110 7.86 -0.45 1.44
C TYR A 110 7.19 -0.10 0.11
N LEU A 111 6.17 0.76 0.12
CA LEU A 111 5.47 1.17 -1.11
C LEU A 111 6.39 1.93 -2.08
N ILE A 112 7.25 2.81 -1.57
CA ILE A 112 8.23 3.54 -2.39
C ILE A 112 9.22 2.56 -3.02
N THR A 113 9.73 1.61 -2.25
CA THR A 113 10.64 0.56 -2.75
C THR A 113 9.95 -0.27 -3.83
N LEU A 114 8.75 -0.77 -3.57
CA LEU A 114 7.95 -1.56 -4.52
C LEU A 114 7.71 -0.85 -5.85
N LEU A 115 7.49 0.47 -5.82
CA LEU A 115 7.24 1.27 -7.01
C LEU A 115 8.52 1.69 -7.74
N ASN A 116 9.64 1.85 -7.03
CA ASN A 116 10.94 2.21 -7.61
C ASN A 116 11.71 1.02 -8.18
N GLU A 117 11.63 -0.18 -7.59
CA GLU A 117 12.21 -1.42 -8.14
C GLU A 117 11.73 -1.74 -9.58
N ARG A 118 10.69 -1.04 -10.04
CA ARG A 118 10.13 -1.13 -11.39
C ARG A 118 10.69 -0.16 -12.41
N GLU A 119 11.34 0.94 -12.01
CA GLU A 119 11.98 1.83 -12.97
C GLU A 119 13.23 1.15 -13.57
N ASP A 120 13.94 0.36 -12.77
CA ASP A 120 15.16 -0.32 -13.22
C ASP A 120 14.90 -1.52 -14.16
N LYS A 121 13.75 -2.21 -14.03
CA LYS A 121 13.42 -3.40 -14.86
C LYS A 121 12.55 -3.12 -16.09
N GLN A 122 12.35 -1.85 -16.44
CA GLN A 122 11.67 -1.44 -17.68
C GLN A 122 12.62 -0.85 -18.72
N ASN A 123 13.90 -0.70 -18.38
CA ASN A 123 14.96 -0.24 -19.29
C ASN A 123 15.82 -1.37 -19.86
N ASP A 124 15.44 -2.63 -19.66
CA ASP A 124 16.04 -3.82 -20.27
C ASP A 124 15.07 -4.50 -21.25
#